data_AF-A0A955AE21-F1
#
_entry.id   AF-A0A955AE21-F1
#
_cell.length_a   1.000
_cell.length_b   1.000
_cell.length_c   1.000
_cell.angle_alpha   90.00
_cell.angle_beta   90.00
_cell.angle_gamma   90.00
#
_symmetry.space_group_name_H-M   'P 1'
#
loop_
_entity.id
_entity.type
_entity.pdbx_description
1 polymer ?
#
loop_
_entity_poly.entity_id
_entity_poly.type
_entity_poly.pdbx_seq_one_letter_code
_entity_poly.pdbx_strand_id
1 'polypeptide(L)'
;MDGEFVKWAIACGGWLMAVLLALLGYLERRANQQSELLLKTVAYFEGKTQKRSVGIALVEGLLNKNPKHRDVLVPLLTNQFVYLLLHPDVTESVHEERNLIRIYNLLTDTPNLKQAHYHSWCEIADAIGRRSGGERSGITITEPTLNQWRKNLGIPKEE
;
A
#
# COMPACT_ATOMS: atom_id res chain seq x y z
N MET A 1 -39.32 25.03 -41.52
CA MET A 1 -38.52 24.69 -40.33
C MET A 1 -37.64 25.89 -40.08
N ASP A 2 -37.99 26.68 -39.08
CA ASP A 2 -37.49 28.06 -38.96
C ASP A 2 -36.03 28.08 -38.54
N GLY A 3 -35.22 28.91 -39.19
CA GLY A 3 -33.77 28.96 -38.98
C GLY A 3 -33.36 29.27 -37.53
N GLU A 4 -34.27 29.78 -36.70
CA GLU A 4 -34.06 29.96 -35.27
C GLU A 4 -34.06 28.63 -34.49
N PHE A 5 -34.95 27.69 -34.82
CA PHE A 5 -34.97 26.36 -34.18
C PHE A 5 -33.65 25.62 -34.42
N VAL A 6 -33.11 25.71 -35.63
CA VAL A 6 -31.81 25.11 -35.99
C VAL A 6 -30.67 25.73 -35.17
N LYS A 7 -30.67 27.05 -34.96
CA LYS A 7 -29.65 27.72 -34.11
C LYS A 7 -29.72 27.27 -32.66
N TRP A 8 -30.92 27.19 -32.08
CA TRP A 8 -31.11 26.70 -30.72
C TRP A 8 -30.71 25.24 -30.57
N ALA A 9 -31.05 24.38 -31.54
CA ALA A 9 -30.65 22.98 -31.54
C ALA A 9 -29.12 22.80 -31.60
N ILE A 10 -28.42 23.56 -32.45
CA ILE A 10 -26.96 23.54 -32.54
C ILE A 10 -26.33 24.03 -31.23
N ALA A 11 -26.85 25.12 -30.65
CA ALA A 11 -26.34 25.66 -29.39
C ALA A 11 -26.52 24.67 -28.23
N CYS A 12 -27.70 24.07 -28.09
CA CYS A 12 -27.96 23.04 -27.07
C CYS A 12 -27.08 21.80 -27.28
N GLY A 13 -26.89 21.36 -28.53
CA GLY A 13 -25.99 20.26 -28.86
C GLY A 13 -24.54 20.55 -28.51
N GLY A 14 -24.07 21.78 -28.77
CA GLY A 14 -22.73 22.23 -28.41
C GLY A 14 -22.48 22.22 -26.90
N TRP A 15 -23.43 22.75 -26.10
CA TRP A 15 -23.34 22.73 -24.64
C TRP A 15 -23.42 21.31 -24.06
N LEU A 16 -24.30 20.46 -24.60
CA LEU A 16 -24.39 19.06 -24.18
C LEU A 16 -23.08 18.33 -24.44
N MET A 17 -22.49 18.51 -25.62
CA MET A 17 -21.18 17.93 -25.96
C MET A 17 -20.07 18.47 -25.05
N ALA A 18 -20.06 19.78 -24.78
CA ALA A 18 -19.07 20.39 -23.89
C ALA A 18 -19.16 19.83 -22.46
N VAL A 19 -20.37 19.66 -21.91
CA VAL A 19 -20.58 19.05 -20.59
C VAL A 19 -20.11 17.59 -20.59
N LEU A 20 -20.44 16.83 -21.63
CA LEU A 20 -20.02 15.43 -21.74
C LEU A 20 -18.49 15.30 -21.78
N LEU A 21 -17.82 16.11 -22.60
CA LEU A 21 -16.35 16.15 -22.67
C LEU A 21 -15.73 16.59 -21.33
N ALA A 22 -16.33 17.56 -20.63
CA ALA A 22 -15.85 18.00 -19.33
C ALA A 22 -15.96 16.90 -18.27
N LEU A 23 -17.07 16.15 -18.26
CA LEU A 23 -17.27 15.02 -17.35
C LEU A 23 -16.28 13.88 -17.63
N LEU A 24 -16.14 13.47 -18.89
CA LEU A 24 -15.17 12.43 -19.27
C LEU A 24 -13.74 12.86 -18.92
N GLY A 25 -13.38 14.11 -19.25
CA GLY A 25 -12.05 14.65 -18.93
C GLY A 25 -11.79 14.77 -17.42
N TYR A 26 -12.82 15.03 -16.61
CA TYR A 26 -12.70 15.03 -15.15
C TYR A 26 -12.46 13.62 -14.60
N LEU A 27 -13.20 12.62 -15.09
CA LEU A 27 -13.04 11.22 -14.69
C LEU A 27 -11.65 10.68 -15.06
N GLU A 28 -11.19 10.96 -16.28
CA GLU A 28 -9.88 10.54 -16.77
C GLU A 28 -8.74 11.20 -15.96
N ARG A 29 -8.80 12.51 -15.73
CA ARG A 29 -7.81 13.21 -14.90
C ARG A 29 -7.75 12.65 -13.49
N ARG A 30 -8.90 12.34 -12.89
CA ARG A 30 -8.96 11.75 -11.55
C ARG A 30 -8.33 10.36 -11.51
N ALA A 31 -8.58 9.53 -12.51
CA ALA A 31 -7.94 8.21 -12.62
C ALA A 31 -6.42 8.34 -12.77
N ASN A 32 -5.96 9.21 -13.68
CA ASN A 32 -4.54 9.44 -13.93
C ASN A 32 -3.80 9.98 -12.69
N GLN A 33 -4.40 10.92 -11.97
CA GLN A 33 -3.84 11.45 -10.72
C GLN A 33 -3.70 10.37 -9.64
N GLN A 34 -4.65 9.42 -9.55
CA GLN A 34 -4.54 8.31 -8.60
C GLN A 34 -3.41 7.35 -8.96
N SER A 35 -3.28 6.99 -10.24
CA SER A 35 -2.17 6.16 -10.72
C SER A 35 -0.81 6.83 -10.52
N GLU A 36 -0.71 8.13 -10.80
CA GLU A 36 0.52 8.90 -10.58
C GLU A 36 0.90 8.97 -9.10
N LEU A 37 -0.08 9.20 -8.21
CA LEU A 37 0.16 9.20 -6.78
C LEU A 37 0.62 7.83 -6.26
N LEU A 38 0.03 6.75 -6.79
CA LEU A 38 0.45 5.38 -6.48
C LEU A 38 1.90 5.13 -6.91
N LEU A 39 2.26 5.46 -8.15
CA LEU A 39 3.62 5.30 -8.67
C LEU A 39 4.63 6.13 -7.88
N LYS A 40 4.32 7.39 -7.58
CA LYS A 40 5.17 8.23 -6.71
C LYS A 40 5.35 7.61 -5.34
N THR A 41 4.29 7.04 -4.76
CA THR A 41 4.35 6.38 -3.46
C THR A 41 5.27 5.17 -3.47
N VAL A 42 5.18 4.32 -4.51
CA VAL A 42 6.07 3.16 -4.68
C VAL A 42 7.53 3.60 -4.76
N ALA A 43 7.84 4.67 -5.49
CA ALA A 43 9.21 5.18 -5.64
C ALA A 43 9.86 5.64 -4.31
N TYR A 44 9.08 5.97 -3.27
CA TYR A 44 9.64 6.30 -1.95
C TYR A 44 10.28 5.09 -1.25
N PHE A 45 9.88 3.86 -1.59
CA PHE A 45 10.41 2.64 -0.98
C PHE A 45 11.76 2.20 -1.55
N GLU A 46 12.19 2.75 -2.69
CA GLU A 46 13.55 2.57 -3.23
C GLU A 46 14.60 3.37 -2.44
N GLY A 47 14.16 4.29 -1.58
CA GLY A 47 15.03 5.16 -0.83
C GLY A 47 15.55 4.58 0.50
N LYS A 48 16.39 5.38 1.16
CA LYS A 48 16.82 5.13 2.55
C LYS A 48 15.67 5.37 3.55
N THR A 49 15.93 5.12 4.83
CA THR A 49 15.00 5.22 5.97
C THR A 49 13.99 6.36 5.92
N GLN A 50 14.42 7.60 5.70
CA GLN A 50 13.51 8.76 5.67
C GLN A 50 12.49 8.67 4.52
N LYS A 51 12.94 8.28 3.32
CA LYS A 51 12.04 8.11 2.17
C LYS A 51 11.04 6.99 2.44
N ARG A 52 11.48 5.87 3.02
CA ARG A 52 10.58 4.79 3.45
C ARG A 52 9.52 5.27 4.45
N SER A 53 9.90 6.05 5.46
CA SER A 53 8.94 6.59 6.44
C SER A 53 7.87 7.48 5.80
N VAL A 54 8.24 8.27 4.79
CA VAL A 54 7.30 9.06 3.97
C VAL A 54 6.42 8.14 3.11
N GLY A 55 7.01 7.14 2.46
CA GLY A 55 6.29 6.13 1.67
C GLY A 55 5.21 5.43 2.48
N ILE A 56 5.53 5.00 3.71
CA ILE A 56 4.57 4.37 4.63
C ILE A 56 3.41 5.32 4.95
N ALA A 57 3.69 6.59 5.23
CA ALA A 57 2.64 7.58 5.50
C ALA A 57 1.72 7.83 4.29
N LEU A 58 2.28 7.80 3.07
CA LEU A 58 1.49 7.87 1.84
C LEU A 58 0.63 6.63 1.64
N VAL A 59 1.18 5.44 1.91
CA VAL A 59 0.45 4.16 1.85
C VAL A 59 -0.72 4.13 2.84
N GLU A 60 -0.52 4.59 4.07
CA GLU A 60 -1.60 4.75 5.07
C GLU A 60 -2.76 5.58 4.50
N GLY A 61 -2.45 6.72 3.86
CA GLY A 61 -3.45 7.56 3.21
C GLY A 61 -4.13 6.91 2.00
N LEU A 62 -3.38 6.16 1.18
CA LEU A 62 -3.89 5.51 -0.02
C LEU A 62 -4.80 4.33 0.28
N LEU A 63 -4.44 3.50 1.25
CA LEU A 63 -5.24 2.34 1.68
C LEU A 63 -6.60 2.76 2.25
N ASN A 64 -6.63 3.88 3.00
CA ASN A 64 -7.86 4.43 3.55
C ASN A 64 -8.78 5.03 2.48
N LYS A 65 -8.21 5.60 1.41
CA LYS A 65 -9.00 6.26 0.35
C LYS A 65 -9.52 5.33 -0.73
N ASN A 66 -8.77 4.29 -1.09
CA ASN A 66 -9.15 3.40 -2.18
C ASN A 66 -8.67 1.96 -1.90
N PRO A 67 -9.58 1.05 -1.52
CA PRO A 67 -9.24 -0.36 -1.28
C PRO A 67 -8.61 -1.07 -2.48
N LYS A 68 -8.85 -0.61 -3.72
CA LYS A 68 -8.24 -1.19 -4.93
C LYS A 68 -6.71 -1.09 -4.96
N HIS A 69 -6.12 -0.17 -4.20
CA HIS A 69 -4.66 -0.09 -4.12
C HIS A 69 -4.04 -1.24 -3.33
N ARG A 70 -4.83 -2.03 -2.58
CA ARG A 70 -4.33 -3.16 -1.79
C ARG A 70 -3.60 -4.19 -2.65
N ASP A 71 -4.06 -4.44 -3.86
CA ASP A 71 -3.45 -5.42 -4.78
C ASP A 71 -1.99 -5.09 -5.12
N VAL A 72 -1.60 -3.82 -5.02
CA VAL A 72 -0.23 -3.36 -5.26
C VAL A 72 0.50 -3.09 -3.94
N LEU A 73 -0.18 -2.45 -2.99
CA LEU A 73 0.43 -1.97 -1.76
C LEU A 73 0.68 -3.10 -0.74
N VAL A 74 -0.17 -4.13 -0.70
CA VAL A 74 0.05 -5.27 0.22
C VAL A 74 1.33 -6.04 -0.14
N PRO A 75 1.55 -6.48 -1.40
CA PRO A 75 2.82 -7.11 -1.78
C PRO A 75 4.03 -6.20 -1.55
N LEU A 76 3.92 -4.90 -1.85
CA LEU A 76 4.99 -3.94 -1.58
C LEU A 76 5.35 -3.88 -0.10
N LEU A 77 4.36 -3.74 0.76
CA LEU A 77 4.53 -3.71 2.21
C LEU A 77 5.11 -5.02 2.74
N THR A 78 4.66 -6.17 2.23
CA THR A 78 5.22 -7.48 2.56
C THR A 78 6.70 -7.56 2.23
N ASN A 79 7.10 -7.19 1.01
CA ASN A 79 8.51 -7.20 0.62
C ASN A 79 9.36 -6.31 1.55
N GLN A 80 8.85 -5.13 1.92
CA GLN A 80 9.55 -4.23 2.83
C GLN A 80 9.60 -4.76 4.26
N PHE A 81 8.55 -5.44 4.73
CA PHE A 81 8.52 -6.12 6.01
C PHE A 81 9.60 -7.21 6.09
N VAL A 82 9.63 -8.11 5.10
CA VAL A 82 10.61 -9.20 5.01
C VAL A 82 12.03 -8.63 4.93
N TYR A 83 12.26 -7.63 4.07
CA TYR A 83 13.55 -6.96 3.94
C TYR A 83 14.02 -6.37 5.27
N LEU A 84 13.17 -5.58 5.94
CA LEU A 84 13.52 -4.97 7.21
C LEU A 84 13.78 -5.99 8.32
N LEU A 85 13.02 -7.08 8.34
CA LEU A 85 13.09 -8.08 9.40
C LEU A 85 14.27 -9.04 9.26
N LEU A 86 14.68 -9.37 8.02
CA LEU A 86 15.61 -10.47 7.76
C LEU A 86 16.82 -10.10 6.90
N HIS A 87 16.89 -8.92 6.28
CA HIS A 87 18.00 -8.61 5.39
C HIS A 87 19.21 -8.08 6.18
N PRO A 88 20.42 -8.68 6.01
CA PRO A 88 21.59 -8.31 6.82
C PRO A 88 22.08 -6.87 6.59
N ASP A 89 21.88 -6.32 5.39
CA ASP A 89 22.34 -4.97 5.03
C ASP A 89 21.50 -3.82 5.61
N VAL A 90 20.46 -4.13 6.40
CA VAL A 90 19.64 -3.09 7.01
C VAL A 90 20.41 -2.45 8.16
N THR A 91 20.65 -1.15 8.03
CA THR A 91 21.23 -0.36 9.13
C THR A 91 20.22 -0.23 10.26
N GLU A 92 20.58 -0.80 11.41
CA GLU A 92 19.77 -0.72 12.62
C GLU A 92 19.58 0.74 13.05
N SER A 93 18.32 1.15 13.19
CA SER A 93 17.95 2.45 13.72
C SER A 93 16.54 2.43 14.28
N VAL A 94 16.28 3.29 15.27
CA VAL A 94 14.94 3.47 15.86
C VAL A 94 13.88 3.81 14.81
N HIS A 95 14.28 4.50 13.73
CA HIS A 95 13.37 4.83 12.64
C HIS A 95 12.97 3.61 11.82
N GLU A 96 13.89 2.68 11.57
CA GLU A 96 13.58 1.45 10.83
C GLU A 96 12.79 0.45 11.65
N GLU A 97 13.05 0.35 12.96
CA GLU A 97 12.21 -0.39 13.89
C GLU A 97 10.77 0.13 13.87
N ARG A 98 10.61 1.45 13.97
CA ARG A 98 9.28 2.08 13.87
C ARG A 98 8.63 1.86 12.51
N ASN A 99 9.40 1.91 11.42
CA ASN A 99 8.89 1.62 10.07
C ASN A 99 8.40 0.17 9.96
N LEU A 100 9.16 -0.79 10.50
CA LEU A 100 8.81 -2.20 10.51
C LEU A 100 7.50 -2.45 11.27
N ILE A 101 7.35 -1.87 12.46
CA ILE A 101 6.11 -1.97 13.27
C ILE A 101 4.92 -1.35 12.52
N ARG A 102 5.10 -0.18 11.88
CA ARG A 102 4.02 0.46 11.09
C ARG A 102 3.61 -0.40 9.90
N ILE A 103 4.57 -0.98 9.19
CA ILE A 103 4.31 -1.90 8.08
C ILE A 103 3.53 -3.11 8.57
N TYR A 104 3.95 -3.73 9.68
CA TYR A 104 3.24 -4.85 10.29
C TYR A 104 1.77 -4.49 10.59
N ASN A 105 1.54 -3.36 11.26
CA ASN A 105 0.18 -2.92 11.60
C ASN A 105 -0.67 -2.71 10.34
N LEU A 106 -0.13 -2.06 9.31
CA LEU A 106 -0.84 -1.85 8.03
C LEU A 106 -1.23 -3.18 7.35
N LEU A 107 -0.33 -4.17 7.39
CA LEU A 107 -0.59 -5.50 6.86
C LEU A 107 -1.69 -6.19 7.67
N THR A 108 -1.62 -6.19 9.00
CA THR A 108 -2.62 -6.86 9.85
C THR A 108 -3.97 -6.17 9.89
N ASP A 109 -4.00 -4.84 9.69
CA ASP A 109 -5.23 -4.05 9.59
C ASP A 109 -5.90 -4.22 8.21
N THR A 110 -5.22 -4.86 7.25
CA THR A 110 -5.81 -5.18 5.96
C THR A 110 -6.87 -6.28 6.12
N PRO A 111 -8.14 -6.01 5.81
CA PRO A 111 -9.22 -6.97 6.04
C PRO A 111 -9.05 -8.19 5.15
N ASN A 112 -9.30 -9.37 5.74
CA ASN A 112 -9.16 -10.66 5.07
C ASN A 112 -7.77 -10.89 4.47
N LEU A 113 -6.68 -10.37 5.08
CA LEU A 113 -5.31 -10.53 4.57
C LEU A 113 -5.00 -11.98 4.14
N LYS A 114 -5.35 -12.95 4.99
CA LYS A 114 -5.11 -14.37 4.71
C LYS A 114 -5.88 -14.91 3.50
N GLN A 115 -7.13 -14.47 3.30
CA GLN A 115 -7.97 -14.95 2.20
C GLN A 115 -7.70 -14.19 0.89
N ALA A 116 -7.54 -12.87 0.97
CA ALA A 116 -7.38 -11.99 -0.20
C ALA A 116 -5.92 -11.92 -0.71
N HIS A 117 -4.94 -12.05 0.19
CA HIS A 117 -3.52 -11.92 -0.11
C HIS A 117 -2.74 -13.09 0.52
N TYR A 118 -3.16 -14.32 0.24
CA TYR A 118 -2.61 -15.54 0.86
C TYR A 118 -1.08 -15.65 0.74
N HIS A 119 -0.51 -15.33 -0.43
CA HIS A 119 0.94 -15.35 -0.64
C HIS A 119 1.68 -14.38 0.29
N SER A 120 1.22 -13.14 0.36
CA SER A 120 1.74 -12.12 1.27
C SER A 120 1.61 -12.55 2.73
N TRP A 121 0.49 -13.16 3.10
CA TRP A 121 0.30 -13.71 4.45
C TRP A 121 1.31 -14.82 4.77
N CYS A 122 1.56 -15.75 3.83
CA CYS A 122 2.56 -16.81 3.99
C CYS A 122 3.98 -16.24 4.16
N GLU A 123 4.37 -15.25 3.36
CA GLU A 123 5.69 -14.61 3.48
C GLU A 123 5.89 -13.91 4.82
N ILE A 124 4.87 -13.19 5.31
CA ILE A 124 4.93 -12.55 6.62
C ILE A 124 5.08 -13.62 7.72
N ALA A 125 4.31 -14.71 7.61
CA ALA A 125 4.35 -15.78 8.58
C ALA A 125 5.70 -16.52 8.60
N ASP A 126 6.25 -16.83 7.42
CA ASP A 126 7.59 -17.40 7.26
C ASP A 126 8.66 -16.49 7.85
N ALA A 127 8.61 -15.19 7.53
CA ALA A 127 9.62 -14.26 8.00
C ALA A 127 9.62 -14.11 9.53
N ILE A 128 8.45 -14.07 10.15
CA ILE A 128 8.32 -14.07 11.62
C ILE A 128 8.79 -15.41 12.20
N GLY A 129 8.44 -16.54 11.56
CA GLY A 129 8.89 -17.87 11.97
C GLY A 129 10.42 -17.97 12.01
N ARG A 130 11.09 -17.61 10.91
CA ARG A 130 12.55 -17.57 10.80
C ARG A 130 13.20 -16.67 11.84
N ARG A 131 12.62 -15.48 12.07
CA ARG A 131 13.11 -14.56 13.10
C ARG A 131 13.04 -15.18 14.49
N SER A 132 11.91 -15.80 14.83
CA SER A 132 11.75 -16.52 16.11
C SER A 132 12.62 -17.78 16.21
N GLY A 133 12.97 -18.40 15.08
CA GLY A 133 13.93 -19.51 15.00
C GLY A 133 15.39 -19.11 15.22
N GLY A 134 15.66 -17.83 15.47
CA GLY A 134 16.98 -17.33 15.85
C GLY A 134 17.77 -16.64 14.74
N GLU A 135 17.18 -16.39 13.57
CA GLU A 135 17.82 -15.59 12.52
C GLU A 135 17.98 -14.14 12.99
N ARG A 136 19.21 -13.66 13.17
CA ARG A 136 19.53 -12.34 13.77
C ARG A 136 19.86 -11.23 12.77
N SER A 137 19.52 -11.39 11.50
CA SER A 137 19.74 -10.38 10.44
C SER A 137 18.67 -9.27 10.45
N GLY A 138 18.96 -8.10 9.90
CA GLY A 138 17.97 -7.01 9.84
C GLY A 138 17.70 -6.32 11.17
N ILE A 139 16.52 -5.72 11.32
CA ILE A 139 16.14 -4.91 12.49
C ILE A 139 15.86 -5.78 13.71
N THR A 140 16.45 -5.42 14.84
CA THR A 140 16.13 -6.05 16.13
C THR A 140 14.73 -5.71 16.58
N ILE A 141 13.91 -6.75 16.78
CA ILE A 141 12.61 -6.68 17.43
C ILE A 141 12.67 -7.57 18.66
N THR A 142 12.03 -7.14 19.74
CA THR A 142 12.02 -7.90 21.00
C THR A 142 11.20 -9.18 20.87
N GLU A 143 11.63 -10.24 21.57
CA GLU A 143 10.90 -11.51 21.61
C GLU A 143 9.43 -11.39 22.01
N PRO A 144 9.04 -10.55 23.00
CA PRO A 144 7.62 -10.34 23.32
C PRO A 144 6.81 -9.84 22.12
N THR A 145 7.36 -8.91 21.34
CA THR A 145 6.71 -8.36 20.14
C THR A 145 6.57 -9.41 19.05
N LEU A 146 7.61 -10.20 18.78
CA LEU A 146 7.55 -11.31 17.82
C LEU A 146 6.51 -12.37 18.22
N ASN A 147 6.47 -12.73 19.51
CA ASN A 147 5.47 -13.66 20.04
C ASN A 147 4.05 -13.12 19.90
N GLN A 148 3.84 -11.83 20.11
CA GLN A 148 2.57 -11.18 19.86
C GLN A 148 2.18 -11.25 18.37
N TRP A 149 3.12 -11.00 17.47
CA TRP A 149 2.87 -11.07 16.03
C TRP A 149 2.51 -12.48 15.57
N ARG A 150 3.21 -13.50 16.06
CA ARG A 150 2.88 -14.92 15.81
C ARG A 150 1.46 -15.24 16.23
N LYS A 151 1.09 -14.84 17.46
CA LYS A 151 -0.25 -15.08 18.00
C LYS A 151 -1.33 -14.41 17.15
N ASN A 152 -1.12 -13.16 16.75
CA ASN A 152 -2.08 -12.42 15.94
C ASN A 152 -2.30 -13.06 14.56
N LEU A 153 -1.25 -13.62 13.96
CA LEU A 153 -1.32 -14.29 12.66
C LEU A 153 -1.75 -15.77 12.76
N GLY A 154 -1.91 -16.32 13.96
CA GLY A 154 -2.23 -17.73 14.18
C GLY A 154 -1.09 -18.68 13.81
N ILE A 155 0.16 -18.24 13.95
CA ILE A 155 1.36 -19.04 13.68
C ILE A 155 1.64 -19.91 14.92
N PRO A 156 1.69 -21.26 14.79
CA PRO A 156 1.98 -22.14 15.92
C PRO A 156 3.37 -21.87 16.48
N LYS A 157 3.57 -22.13 17.79
CA LYS A 157 4.93 -22.19 18.35
C LYS A 157 5.63 -23.42 17.78
N GLU A 158 6.86 -23.25 17.31
CA GLU A 158 7.74 -24.39 17.07
C GLU A 158 8.19 -24.84 18.45
N GLU A 159 7.91 -26.11 18.79
CA GLU A 159 8.25 -26.76 20.06
C GLU A 159 9.74 -27.13 20.12
#